data_AF-A0A2R6AXF2-F1
#
_entry.id   AF-A0A2R6AXF2-F1
#
_cell.length_a   1.000
_cell.length_b   1.000
_cell.length_c   1.000
_cell.angle_alpha   90.00
_cell.angle_beta   90.00
_cell.angle_gamma   90.00
#
_symmetry.space_group_name_H-M   'P 1'
#
loop_
_entity.id
_entity.type
_entity.pdbx_description
1 polymer ?
#
loop_
_entity_poly.entity_id
_entity_poly.type
_entity_poly.pdbx_seq_one_letter_code
_entity_poly.pdbx_strand_id
1 'polypeptide(L)'
;MDVQGLIQSGTKKRRRLRLHDSSFSELRAVLEWGFRKRGKQVLPVPSYNTSRECFLCGGINKGLTLEDRVFHCPRCGFTLDRDLNASLVLLKRVGWVPPFWCACG
;
A
#
# COMPACT_ATOMS: atom_id res chain seq x y z
N MET A 1 -0.66 -20.56 -21.08
CA MET A 1 -1.69 -21.29 -20.31
C MET A 1 -3.04 -20.95 -20.91
N ASP A 2 -3.82 -21.96 -21.29
CA ASP A 2 -5.13 -21.78 -21.90
C ASP A 2 -6.15 -21.28 -20.86
N VAL A 3 -6.80 -20.15 -21.17
CA VAL A 3 -7.66 -19.38 -20.24
C VAL A 3 -9.14 -19.81 -20.35
N GLN A 4 -9.48 -20.62 -21.36
CA GLN A 4 -10.88 -20.91 -21.73
C GLN A 4 -11.61 -21.85 -20.74
N GLY A 5 -10.90 -22.59 -19.90
CA GLY A 5 -11.50 -23.51 -18.92
C GLY A 5 -11.95 -22.88 -17.59
N LEU A 6 -11.78 -21.57 -17.39
CA LEU A 6 -11.88 -20.98 -16.04
C LEU A 6 -13.31 -20.63 -15.57
N ILE A 7 -14.33 -20.73 -16.42
CA ILE A 7 -15.69 -20.27 -16.13
C ILE A 7 -16.65 -21.46 -15.98
N GLN A 8 -16.63 -22.15 -14.83
CA GLN A 8 -17.76 -22.99 -14.40
C GLN A 8 -18.07 -22.77 -12.91
N SER A 9 -19.37 -22.77 -12.64
CA SER A 9 -20.10 -22.22 -11.49
C SER A 9 -19.95 -22.99 -10.19
N GLY A 10 -19.77 -22.26 -9.07
CA GLY A 10 -19.96 -22.78 -7.71
C GLY A 10 -18.96 -22.25 -6.66
N THR A 11 -17.71 -21.95 -7.06
CA THR A 11 -16.60 -21.57 -6.14
C THR A 11 -15.93 -20.24 -6.51
N LYS A 12 -16.69 -19.33 -7.15
CA LYS A 12 -16.17 -18.14 -7.85
C LYS A 12 -15.40 -17.16 -6.96
N LYS A 13 -15.80 -16.94 -5.69
CA LYS A 13 -15.13 -15.97 -4.78
C LYS A 13 -13.74 -16.42 -4.36
N ARG A 14 -13.60 -17.68 -3.91
CA ARG A 14 -12.31 -18.26 -3.48
C ARG A 14 -11.34 -18.41 -4.65
N ARG A 15 -11.83 -18.76 -5.83
CA ARG A 15 -11.02 -18.83 -7.05
C ARG A 15 -10.58 -17.43 -7.51
N ARG A 16 -11.47 -16.43 -7.51
CA ARG A 16 -11.13 -15.04 -7.85
C ARG A 16 -10.07 -14.45 -6.92
N LEU A 17 -10.16 -14.73 -5.62
CA LEU A 17 -9.14 -14.32 -4.65
C LEU A 17 -7.79 -14.96 -4.97
N ARG A 18 -7.75 -16.27 -5.24
CA ARG A 18 -6.52 -16.98 -5.63
C ARG A 18 -5.90 -16.45 -6.93
N LEU A 19 -6.72 -16.09 -7.91
CA LEU A 19 -6.25 -15.51 -9.18
C LEU A 19 -5.62 -14.13 -8.96
N HIS A 20 -6.26 -13.30 -8.14
CA HIS A 20 -5.71 -12.01 -7.71
C HIS A 20 -4.40 -12.20 -6.93
N ASP A 21 -4.36 -13.12 -5.97
CA ASP A 21 -3.16 -13.39 -5.18
C ASP A 21 -2.01 -13.91 -6.07
N SER A 22 -2.31 -14.74 -7.07
CA SER A 22 -1.31 -15.19 -8.05
C SER A 22 -0.78 -14.04 -8.93
N SER A 23 -1.65 -13.12 -9.39
CA SER A 23 -1.21 -12.01 -10.22
C SER A 23 -0.35 -11.00 -9.44
N PHE A 24 -0.66 -10.74 -8.17
CA PHE A 24 0.18 -9.89 -7.31
C PHE A 24 1.53 -10.54 -6.98
N SER A 25 1.56 -11.87 -6.83
CA SER A 25 2.82 -12.60 -6.59
C SER A 25 3.75 -12.53 -7.79
N GLU A 26 3.20 -12.67 -9.00
CA GLU A 26 3.96 -12.55 -10.25
C GLU A 26 4.45 -11.12 -10.47
N LEU A 27 3.59 -10.11 -10.29
CA LEU A 27 3.96 -8.70 -10.35
C LEU A 27 5.14 -8.40 -9.41
N ARG A 28 5.06 -8.88 -8.17
CA ARG A 28 6.13 -8.74 -7.18
C ARG A 28 7.44 -9.37 -7.66
N ALA A 29 7.39 -10.57 -8.21
CA ALA A 29 8.58 -11.26 -8.72
C ALA A 29 9.27 -10.48 -9.86
N VAL A 30 8.49 -9.92 -10.79
CA VAL A 30 9.00 -9.09 -11.90
C VAL A 30 9.66 -7.81 -11.36
N LEU A 31 9.04 -7.15 -10.39
CA LEU A 31 9.61 -5.95 -9.75
C LEU A 31 10.90 -6.28 -9.00
N GLU A 32 10.90 -7.32 -8.16
CA GLU A 32 12.07 -7.79 -7.42
C GLU A 32 13.24 -8.10 -8.35
N TRP A 33 12.97 -8.82 -9.44
CA TRP A 33 13.97 -9.08 -10.47
C TRP A 33 14.52 -7.78 -11.07
N GLY A 34 13.64 -6.83 -11.44
CA GLY A 34 14.04 -5.55 -12.03
C GLY A 34 14.88 -4.68 -11.09
N PHE A 35 14.58 -4.66 -9.80
CA PHE A 35 15.37 -3.94 -8.80
C PHE A 35 16.71 -4.62 -8.52
N ARG A 36 16.72 -5.95 -8.35
CA ARG A 36 17.95 -6.73 -8.15
C ARG A 36 18.91 -6.61 -9.32
N LYS A 37 18.42 -6.62 -10.55
CA LYS A 37 19.23 -6.42 -11.76
C LYS A 37 19.98 -5.07 -11.76
N ARG A 38 19.46 -4.07 -11.06
CA ARG A 38 20.05 -2.72 -10.92
C ARG A 38 20.84 -2.54 -9.61
N GLY A 39 21.12 -3.63 -8.89
CA GLY A 39 21.81 -3.58 -7.59
C GLY A 39 21.00 -2.89 -6.48
N LYS A 40 19.67 -2.81 -6.60
CA LYS A 40 18.79 -2.25 -5.57
C LYS A 40 18.26 -3.34 -4.65
N GLN A 41 18.01 -2.98 -3.41
CA GLN A 41 17.39 -3.85 -2.40
C GLN A 41 15.86 -3.71 -2.43
N VAL A 42 15.16 -4.82 -2.18
CA VAL A 42 13.71 -4.84 -2.00
C VAL A 42 13.43 -5.38 -0.61
N LEU A 43 12.78 -4.56 0.22
CA LEU A 43 12.50 -4.88 1.61
C LEU A 43 10.99 -5.10 1.79
N PRO A 44 10.56 -6.22 2.41
CA PRO A 44 9.17 -6.39 2.79
C PRO A 44 8.83 -5.45 3.95
N VAL A 45 7.78 -4.64 3.79
CA VAL A 45 7.28 -3.72 4.82
C VAL A 45 5.85 -4.10 5.16
N PRO A 46 5.46 -4.19 6.44
CA PRO A 46 4.07 -4.39 6.81
C PRO A 46 3.20 -3.27 6.24
N SER A 47 2.12 -3.61 5.51
CA SER A 47 1.26 -2.66 4.81
C SER A 47 -0.11 -2.42 5.48
N TYR A 48 -0.33 -3.00 6.67
CA TYR A 48 -1.61 -2.86 7.36
C TYR A 48 -1.92 -1.40 7.69
N ASN A 49 -3.16 -0.97 7.48
CA ASN A 49 -3.70 0.37 7.79
C ASN A 49 -2.96 1.58 7.18
N THR A 50 -2.01 1.40 6.26
CA THR A 50 -1.21 2.53 5.73
C THR A 50 -2.06 3.59 5.04
N SER A 51 -3.16 3.21 4.40
CA SER A 51 -4.10 4.15 3.77
C SER A 51 -4.92 4.97 4.77
N ARG A 52 -4.96 4.59 6.05
CA ARG A 52 -5.74 5.23 7.11
C ARG A 52 -4.89 5.83 8.23
N GLU A 53 -3.60 5.52 8.27
CA GLU A 53 -2.67 6.02 9.27
C GLU A 53 -2.11 7.38 8.86
N CYS A 54 -2.12 8.33 9.77
CA CYS A 54 -1.49 9.63 9.55
C CYS A 54 0.03 9.49 9.62
N PHE A 55 0.72 9.84 8.54
CA PHE A 55 2.18 9.87 8.51
C PHE A 55 2.78 10.75 9.63
N LEU A 56 2.17 11.89 9.91
CA LEU A 56 2.66 12.86 10.90
C LEU A 56 2.51 12.31 12.33
N CYS A 57 1.27 12.06 12.79
CA CYS A 57 0.99 11.75 14.20
C CYS A 57 0.69 10.27 14.51
N GLY A 58 0.63 9.39 13.49
CA GLY A 58 0.29 7.97 13.65
C GLY A 58 -1.18 7.68 13.95
N GLY A 59 -2.06 8.70 13.97
CA GLY A 59 -3.49 8.51 14.21
C GLY A 59 -4.20 7.78 13.07
N ILE A 60 -5.14 6.89 13.39
CA ILE A 60 -5.94 6.15 12.39
C ILE A 60 -7.24 6.90 12.10
N ASN A 61 -7.47 7.29 10.85
CA ASN A 61 -8.77 7.78 10.39
C ASN A 61 -9.69 6.58 10.06
N LYS A 62 -10.61 6.26 10.98
CA LYS A 62 -11.58 5.17 10.82
C LYS A 62 -12.74 5.50 9.87
N GLY A 63 -12.99 6.79 9.62
CA GLY A 63 -14.07 7.27 8.75
C GLY A 63 -13.68 7.33 7.27
N LEU A 64 -12.41 7.06 6.94
CA LEU A 64 -11.90 7.15 5.57
C LEU A 64 -12.47 6.03 4.68
N THR A 65 -13.09 6.43 3.59
CA THR A 65 -13.69 5.58 2.56
C THR A 65 -12.73 5.39 1.37
N LEU A 66 -13.10 4.50 0.43
CA LEU A 66 -12.32 4.27 -0.79
C LEU A 66 -12.41 5.45 -1.78
N GLU A 67 -13.48 6.23 -1.72
CA GLU A 67 -13.73 7.39 -2.58
C GLU A 67 -12.88 8.59 -2.15
N ASP A 68 -12.50 8.67 -0.88
CA ASP A 68 -11.66 9.74 -0.34
C ASP A 68 -10.25 9.70 -0.93
N ARG A 69 -9.96 10.58 -1.90
CA ARG A 69 -8.63 10.73 -2.49
C ARG A 69 -7.68 11.57 -1.63
N VAL A 70 -8.23 12.40 -0.75
CA VAL A 70 -7.47 13.23 0.19
C VAL A 70 -7.57 12.62 1.59
N PHE A 71 -6.43 12.45 2.24
CA PHE A 71 -6.37 12.06 3.64
C PHE A 71 -6.42 13.31 4.52
N HIS A 72 -7.45 13.42 5.35
CA HIS A 72 -7.53 14.41 6.43
C HIS A 72 -7.40 13.70 7.79
N CYS A 73 -6.43 14.12 8.60
CA CYS A 73 -6.22 13.54 9.92
C CYS A 73 -7.17 14.15 10.95
N PRO A 74 -8.12 13.38 11.54
CA PRO A 74 -9.03 13.90 12.56
C PRO A 74 -8.33 14.21 13.90
N ARG A 75 -7.06 13.79 14.08
CA ARG A 75 -6.30 13.98 15.32
C ARG A 75 -5.42 15.22 15.31
N CYS A 76 -4.81 15.56 14.17
CA CYS A 76 -3.82 16.63 14.08
C CYS A 76 -4.05 17.61 12.92
N GLY A 77 -5.12 17.46 12.15
CA GLY A 77 -5.43 18.35 11.02
C GLY A 77 -4.57 18.16 9.77
N PHE A 78 -3.49 17.36 9.84
CA PHE A 78 -2.63 17.08 8.70
C PHE A 78 -3.43 16.58 7.49
N THR A 79 -3.18 17.18 6.33
CA THR A 79 -3.90 16.89 5.09
C THR A 79 -2.91 16.64 3.95
N LEU A 80 -3.13 15.57 3.19
CA LEU A 80 -2.30 15.18 2.05
C LEU A 80 -3.10 14.31 1.07
N ASP A 81 -2.62 14.10 -0.15
CA ASP A 81 -3.09 12.99 -0.99
C ASP A 81 -2.98 11.66 -0.21
N ARG A 82 -4.00 10.82 -0.31
CA ARG A 82 -4.10 9.57 0.46
C ARG A 82 -2.99 8.57 0.11
N ASP A 83 -2.67 8.44 -1.18
CA ASP A 83 -1.68 7.48 -1.65
C ASP A 83 -0.25 7.95 -1.30
N LEU A 84 -0.01 9.26 -1.34
CA LEU A 84 1.22 9.87 -0.84
C LEU A 84 1.38 9.69 0.68
N ASN A 85 0.31 9.94 1.47
CA ASN A 85 0.33 9.70 2.91
C ASN A 85 0.66 8.24 3.23
N ALA A 86 0.03 7.29 2.53
CA ALA A 86 0.30 5.86 2.72
C ALA A 86 1.76 5.49 2.38
N SER A 87 2.32 6.09 1.33
CA SER A 87 3.73 5.92 0.94
C SER A 87 4.69 6.43 2.01
N LEU A 88 4.39 7.59 2.62
CA LEU A 88 5.19 8.15 3.71
C LEU A 88 5.08 7.33 4.99
N VAL A 89 3.92 6.74 5.31
CA VAL A 89 3.78 5.78 6.42
C VAL A 89 4.69 4.57 6.20
N LEU A 90 4.71 3.99 4.98
CA LEU A 90 5.60 2.88 4.66
C LEU A 90 7.08 3.28 4.80
N LEU A 91 7.43 4.48 4.35
CA LEU A 91 8.77 5.02 4.45
C LEU A 91 9.20 5.21 5.92
N LYS A 92 8.30 5.71 6.78
CA LYS A 92 8.52 5.82 8.22
C LYS A 92 8.72 4.45 8.88
N ARG A 93 7.99 3.41 8.45
CA ARG A 93 8.11 2.04 8.96
C ARG A 93 9.45 1.38 8.63
N VAL A 94 10.14 1.82 7.58
CA VAL A 94 11.52 1.37 7.28
C VAL A 94 12.59 2.22 7.96
N GLY A 95 12.21 3.12 8.87
CA GLY A 95 13.14 3.94 9.66
C GLY A 95 13.54 5.26 9.00
N TRP A 96 12.88 5.68 7.93
CA TRP A 96 13.11 7.02 7.39
C TRP A 96 12.51 8.07 8.31
N VAL A 97 13.29 9.10 8.60
CA VAL A 97 12.88 10.24 9.41
C VAL A 97 12.85 11.46 8.49
N PRO A 98 11.71 12.18 8.41
CA PRO A 98 11.65 13.41 7.64
C PRO A 98 12.67 14.42 8.17
N PRO A 99 13.37 15.17 7.30
CA PRO A 99 14.29 16.21 7.73
C PRO A 99 13.54 17.28 8.55
N PHE A 100 14.22 17.88 9.51
CA PHE A 100 13.65 18.70 10.59
C PHE A 100 12.69 19.83 10.15
N TRP A 101 12.84 20.34 8.93
CA TRP A 101 12.01 21.38 8.33
C TRP A 101 10.57 20.95 8.01
N CYS A 102 10.28 19.63 7.98
CA CYS A 102 8.93 19.11 7.76
C CYS A 102 8.12 18.94 9.06
N ALA A 103 8.69 19.27 10.23
CA ALA A 103 8.09 18.93 11.52
C ALA A 103 7.20 20.02 12.16
N CYS A 104 7.15 21.24 11.62
CA CYS A 104 6.28 22.30 12.15
C CYS A 104 5.93 23.32 11.06
N GLY A 105 4.63 23.53 10.90
CA GLY A 105 3.98 24.66 10.23
C GLY A 105 2.59 24.77 10.80
#